data_AF-A0AAV5MTD9-F1
#
_entry.id   AF-A0AAV5MTD9-F1
#
_cell.length_a   1.000
_cell.length_b   1.000
_cell.length_c   1.000
_cell.angle_alpha   90.00
_cell.angle_beta   90.00
_cell.angle_gamma   90.00
#
_symmetry.space_group_name_H-M   'P 1'
#
loop_
_entity.id
_entity.type
_entity.pdbx_description
1 polymer ?
#
loop_
_entity_poly.entity_id
_entity_poly.type
_entity_poly.pdbx_seq_one_letter_code
_entity_poly.pdbx_strand_id
1 'polypeptide(L)'
;MAAYLVIKLLVLGLIHLVFVQGIKGCFDEERKALLEFKAFVKSDGQDADHLLPSWVNEPEDDCCQWERVECNSTTGHVIKLSLSNTRQFDVFSSSLYDPQNSWHLNISLFQPFRELRSLNLSFNVIAGWIQNKGKL
;
A
#
# COMPACT_ATOMS: atom_id res chain seq x y z
N MET A 1 -4.51 -47.16 2.05
CA MET A 1 -4.19 -46.66 3.40
C MET A 1 -2.79 -46.05 3.47
N ALA A 2 -1.70 -46.79 3.22
CA ALA A 2 -0.33 -46.26 3.31
C ALA A 2 -0.04 -45.07 2.37
N ALA A 3 -0.44 -45.14 1.10
CA ALA A 3 -0.23 -44.04 0.14
C ALA A 3 -0.91 -42.72 0.57
N TYR A 4 -2.09 -42.80 1.20
CA TYR A 4 -2.81 -41.64 1.72
C TYR A 4 -2.08 -40.97 2.88
N LEU A 5 -1.48 -41.76 3.78
CA LEU A 5 -0.65 -41.26 4.88
C LEU A 5 0.60 -40.54 4.35
N VAL A 6 1.27 -41.11 3.35
CA VAL A 6 2.44 -40.48 2.72
C VAL A 6 2.07 -39.15 2.07
N ILE A 7 0.98 -39.11 1.30
CA ILE A 7 0.49 -37.87 0.68
C ILE A 7 0.14 -36.82 1.74
N LYS A 8 -0.53 -37.21 2.84
CA LYS A 8 -0.84 -36.29 3.95
C LYS A 8 0.42 -35.69 4.59
N LEU A 9 1.45 -36.49 4.82
CA LEU A 9 2.71 -36.03 5.39
C LEU A 9 3.46 -35.09 4.44
N LEU A 10 3.45 -35.39 3.13
CA LEU A 10 4.02 -34.50 2.10
C LEU A 10 3.28 -33.16 2.05
N VAL A 11 1.95 -33.17 2.08
CA VAL A 11 1.14 -31.94 2.08
C VAL A 11 1.39 -31.11 3.35
N LEU A 12 1.40 -31.73 4.53
CA LEU A 12 1.72 -31.03 5.79
C LEU A 12 3.15 -30.49 5.79
N GLY A 13 4.11 -31.23 5.23
CA GLY A 13 5.49 -30.80 5.06
C GLY A 13 5.61 -29.60 4.12
N LEU A 14 4.90 -29.61 2.99
CA LEU A 14 4.85 -28.50 2.04
C LEU A 14 4.20 -27.25 2.66
N ILE A 15 3.10 -27.41 3.40
CA ILE A 15 2.44 -26.32 4.11
C ILE A 15 3.42 -25.70 5.12
N HIS A 16 4.09 -26.52 5.94
CA HIS A 16 5.12 -26.03 6.86
C HIS A 16 6.28 -25.34 6.13
N LEU A 17 6.74 -25.88 5.00
CA LEU A 17 7.82 -25.28 4.21
C LEU A 17 7.44 -23.88 3.69
N VAL A 18 6.21 -23.72 3.20
CA VAL A 18 5.65 -22.43 2.76
C VAL A 18 5.56 -21.44 3.93
N PHE A 19 5.11 -21.88 5.09
CA PHE A 19 5.07 -21.03 6.29
C PHE A 19 6.48 -20.67 6.82
N VAL A 20 7.46 -21.57 6.71
CA VAL A 20 8.84 -21.35 7.18
C VAL A 20 9.63 -20.45 6.24
N GLN A 21 9.34 -20.48 4.93
CA GLN A 21 9.97 -19.54 3.98
C GLN A 21 9.46 -18.11 4.12
N GLY A 22 8.39 -17.89 4.90
CA GLY A 22 7.71 -16.61 5.02
C GLY A 22 7.05 -16.22 3.71
N ILE A 23 5.91 -15.53 3.76
CA ILE A 23 5.49 -14.75 2.60
C ILE A 23 6.55 -13.64 2.48
N LYS A 24 7.47 -13.79 1.52
CA LYS A 24 8.43 -12.74 1.18
C LYS A 24 7.62 -11.66 0.47
N GLY A 25 7.34 -10.55 1.13
CA GLY A 25 6.37 -9.61 0.60
C GLY A 25 5.34 -9.14 1.62
N CYS A 26 4.87 -7.92 1.44
CA CYS A 26 3.50 -7.59 1.85
C CYS A 26 2.48 -8.34 0.99
N PHE A 27 1.21 -8.34 1.43
CA PHE A 27 0.14 -9.02 0.70
C PHE A 27 -0.18 -8.33 -0.64
N ASP A 28 -0.62 -9.11 -1.62
CA ASP A 28 -0.96 -8.61 -2.96
C ASP A 28 -1.97 -7.45 -2.93
N GLU A 29 -2.96 -7.51 -2.03
CA GLU A 29 -3.95 -6.45 -1.88
C GLU A 29 -3.35 -5.16 -1.30
N GLU A 30 -2.41 -5.28 -0.37
CA GLU A 30 -1.67 -4.14 0.20
C GLU A 30 -0.75 -3.52 -0.85
N ARG A 31 -0.01 -4.35 -1.59
CA ARG A 31 0.83 -3.94 -2.72
C ARG A 31 0.03 -3.19 -3.77
N LYS A 32 -1.13 -3.72 -4.17
CA LYS A 32 -2.03 -3.07 -5.15
C LYS A 32 -2.52 -1.72 -4.63
N ALA A 33 -2.93 -1.63 -3.36
CA ALA A 33 -3.38 -0.38 -2.76
C ALA A 33 -2.28 0.70 -2.75
N LEU A 34 -1.03 0.33 -2.49
CA LEU A 34 0.11 1.24 -2.59
C LEU A 34 0.32 1.73 -4.03
N LEU A 35 0.28 0.83 -5.02
CA LEU A 35 0.40 1.22 -6.43
C LEU A 35 -0.77 2.08 -6.91
N GLU A 36 -1.99 1.83 -6.43
CA GLU A 36 -3.15 2.69 -6.65
C GLU A 36 -2.95 4.09 -6.04
N PHE A 37 -2.36 4.18 -4.84
CA PHE A 37 -1.99 5.47 -4.25
C PHE A 37 -0.97 6.22 -5.12
N LYS A 38 0.06 5.53 -5.63
CA LYS A 38 1.03 6.14 -6.55
C LYS A 38 0.37 6.65 -7.83
N ALA A 39 -0.56 5.87 -8.40
CA ALA A 39 -1.34 6.29 -9.56
C ALA A 39 -2.22 7.52 -9.26
N PHE A 40 -2.82 7.58 -8.06
CA PHE A 40 -3.58 8.73 -7.59
C PHE A 40 -2.71 10.00 -7.47
N VAL A 41 -1.52 9.90 -6.90
CA VAL A 41 -0.53 11.00 -6.84
C VAL A 41 -0.21 11.49 -8.27
N LYS A 42 0.04 10.57 -9.20
CA LYS A 42 0.29 10.90 -10.61
C LYS A 42 -0.91 11.60 -11.27
N SER A 43 -2.12 11.19 -10.94
CA SER A 43 -3.35 11.79 -11.49
C SER A 43 -3.59 13.23 -11.02
N ASP A 44 -3.00 13.62 -9.89
CA ASP A 44 -2.98 15.01 -9.39
C ASP A 44 -1.88 15.87 -10.06
N GLY A 45 -1.22 15.35 -11.11
CA GLY A 45 -0.19 16.07 -11.85
C GLY A 45 1.20 16.08 -11.18
N GLN A 46 1.38 15.27 -10.14
CA GLN A 46 2.64 15.14 -9.42
C GLN A 46 3.61 14.19 -10.13
N ASP A 47 4.91 14.43 -9.96
CA ASP A 47 5.94 13.45 -10.36
C ASP A 47 6.00 12.29 -9.35
N ALA A 48 5.04 11.39 -9.47
CA ALA A 48 4.89 10.25 -8.57
C ALA A 48 6.10 9.30 -8.61
N ASP A 49 6.81 9.23 -9.73
CA ASP A 49 7.99 8.37 -9.89
C ASP A 49 9.21 8.98 -9.17
N HIS A 50 9.33 10.31 -9.15
CA HIS A 50 10.31 10.99 -8.30
C HIS A 50 9.95 10.94 -6.81
N LEU A 51 8.66 11.09 -6.48
CA LEU A 51 8.18 11.10 -5.10
C LEU A 51 8.21 9.72 -4.44
N LEU A 52 7.92 8.66 -5.19
CA LEU A 52 7.80 7.27 -4.73
C LEU A 52 8.65 6.34 -5.61
N PRO A 53 9.98 6.50 -5.61
CA PRO A 53 10.87 5.86 -6.59
C PRO A 53 10.97 4.34 -6.40
N SER A 54 10.88 3.84 -5.16
CA SER A 54 10.96 2.40 -4.88
C SER A 54 9.64 1.67 -5.11
N TRP A 55 8.54 2.37 -5.36
CA TRP A 55 7.20 1.78 -5.52
C TRP A 55 7.02 1.32 -6.97
N VAL A 56 7.57 0.14 -7.26
CA VAL A 56 7.64 -0.47 -8.59
C VAL A 56 6.69 -1.65 -8.71
N ASN A 57 6.23 -1.94 -9.93
CA ASN A 57 5.27 -3.01 -10.18
C ASN A 57 5.96 -4.22 -10.83
N GLU A 58 7.07 -4.71 -10.26
CA GLU A 58 7.71 -5.93 -10.76
C GLU A 58 7.15 -7.20 -10.10
N PRO A 59 7.18 -8.35 -10.79
CA PRO A 59 6.58 -9.60 -10.31
C PRO A 59 7.17 -10.13 -8.99
N GLU A 60 8.40 -9.74 -8.64
CA GLU A 60 9.12 -10.23 -7.46
C GLU A 60 9.35 -9.16 -6.39
N ASP A 61 8.74 -7.97 -6.54
CA ASP A 61 8.95 -6.86 -5.61
C ASP A 61 8.21 -7.06 -4.29
N ASP A 62 8.99 -7.10 -3.21
CA ASP A 62 8.51 -7.03 -1.83
C ASP A 62 8.25 -5.56 -1.45
N CYS A 63 6.98 -5.19 -1.30
CA CYS A 63 6.63 -3.82 -0.92
C CYS A 63 7.08 -3.43 0.51
N CYS A 64 7.44 -4.39 1.36
CA CYS A 64 8.06 -4.10 2.66
C CYS A 64 9.48 -3.55 2.54
N GLN A 65 10.10 -3.66 1.36
CA GLN A 65 11.38 -3.01 1.05
C GLN A 65 11.20 -1.60 0.46
N TRP A 66 9.95 -1.18 0.19
CA TRP A 66 9.71 0.14 -0.36
C TRP A 66 9.94 1.22 0.70
N GLU A 67 10.54 2.33 0.26
CA GLU A 67 10.66 3.53 1.08
C GLU A 67 9.27 3.88 1.63
N ARG A 68 9.23 4.24 2.92
CA ARG A 68 8.04 4.68 3.64
C ARG A 68 6.99 3.60 3.94
N VAL A 69 7.32 2.33 3.71
CA VAL A 69 6.53 1.18 4.13
C VAL A 69 7.28 0.45 5.25
N GLU A 70 6.58 0.19 6.35
CA GLU A 70 7.09 -0.67 7.43
C GLU A 70 6.13 -1.84 7.61
N CYS A 71 6.66 -3.06 7.54
CA CYS A 71 5.91 -4.29 7.73
C CYS A 71 6.23 -4.98 9.05
N ASN A 72 5.28 -5.76 9.54
CA ASN A 72 5.50 -6.71 10.62
C ASN A 72 6.34 -7.89 10.10
N SER A 73 7.52 -8.10 10.66
CA SER A 73 8.44 -9.17 10.24
C SER A 73 7.91 -10.59 10.44
N THR A 74 6.87 -10.76 11.26
CA THR A 74 6.23 -12.06 11.53
C THR A 74 5.03 -12.31 10.62
N THR A 75 4.18 -11.31 10.40
CA THR A 75 2.92 -11.48 9.64
C THR A 75 3.05 -11.05 8.18
N GLY A 76 4.06 -10.25 7.81
CA GLY A 76 4.22 -9.68 6.48
C GLY A 76 3.32 -8.47 6.21
N HIS A 77 2.35 -8.17 7.09
CA HIS A 77 1.43 -7.04 6.91
C HIS A 77 2.11 -5.69 7.06
N VAL A 78 1.68 -4.71 6.26
CA VAL A 78 2.06 -3.31 6.44
C VAL A 78 1.48 -2.77 7.75
N ILE A 79 2.35 -2.27 8.63
CA ILE A 79 1.99 -1.70 9.93
C ILE A 79 2.20 -0.19 10.01
N LYS A 80 3.11 0.39 9.21
CA LYS A 80 3.24 1.84 9.08
C LYS A 80 3.40 2.26 7.63
N LEU A 81 2.75 3.36 7.29
CA LEU A 81 2.81 3.97 5.96
C LEU A 81 3.02 5.47 6.09
N SER A 82 4.08 6.00 5.48
CA SER A 82 4.38 7.43 5.46
C SER A 82 4.18 8.03 4.08
N LEU A 83 3.07 8.73 3.86
CA LEU A 83 2.73 9.40 2.59
C LEU A 83 2.82 10.91 2.73
N SER A 84 3.58 11.41 3.69
CA SER A 84 3.78 12.83 3.88
C SER A 84 4.46 13.47 2.69
N ASN A 85 4.07 14.69 2.33
CA ASN A 85 4.68 15.46 1.24
C ASN A 85 4.69 14.71 -0.11
N THR A 86 3.63 13.95 -0.39
CA THR A 86 3.42 13.25 -1.67
C THR A 86 2.61 14.08 -2.66
N ARG A 87 2.26 15.32 -2.28
CA ARG A 87 1.67 16.32 -3.14
C ARG A 87 2.47 17.62 -3.04
N GLN A 88 3.23 17.92 -4.09
CA GLN A 88 3.98 19.17 -4.19
C GLN A 88 3.05 20.27 -4.72
N PHE A 89 3.06 21.41 -4.04
CA PHE A 89 2.35 22.61 -4.47
C PHE A 89 3.23 23.83 -4.18
N ASP A 90 3.16 24.83 -5.04
CA ASP A 90 3.78 26.11 -4.78
C ASP A 90 2.96 26.84 -3.71
N VAL A 91 3.49 26.92 -2.50
CA VAL A 91 2.85 27.55 -1.33
C VAL A 91 2.61 29.06 -1.56
N PHE A 92 3.34 29.66 -2.51
CA PHE A 92 3.21 31.07 -2.87
C PHE A 92 2.22 31.30 -4.02
N SER A 93 1.71 30.24 -4.64
CA SER A 93 0.71 30.34 -5.69
C SER A 93 -0.69 30.53 -5.10
N SER A 94 -1.44 31.47 -5.68
CA SER A 94 -2.87 31.66 -5.37
C SER A 94 -3.73 30.43 -5.69
N SER A 95 -3.21 29.47 -6.46
CA SER A 95 -3.88 28.19 -6.77
C SER A 95 -4.05 27.26 -5.57
N LEU A 96 -3.40 27.53 -4.43
CA LEU A 96 -3.61 26.76 -3.20
C LEU A 96 -5.04 26.93 -2.64
N TYR A 97 -5.67 28.08 -2.90
CA TYR A 97 -7.04 28.38 -2.46
C TYR A 97 -8.09 28.15 -3.56
N ASP A 98 -7.69 27.64 -4.72
CA ASP A 98 -8.62 27.28 -5.78
C ASP A 98 -9.39 26.01 -5.37
N PRO A 99 -10.73 26.06 -5.25
CA PRO A 99 -11.54 24.89 -4.95
C PRO A 99 -11.34 23.75 -5.95
N GLN A 100 -10.93 24.05 -7.19
CA GLN A 100 -10.63 23.04 -8.22
C GLN A 100 -9.31 22.29 -7.96
N ASN A 101 -8.46 22.81 -7.09
CA ASN A 101 -7.19 22.19 -6.69
C ASN A 101 -7.34 21.40 -5.37
N SER A 102 -8.54 20.91 -5.08
CA SER A 102 -8.84 20.16 -3.85
C SER A 102 -8.40 18.71 -3.98
N TRP A 103 -7.44 18.29 -3.14
CA TRP A 103 -7.04 16.88 -3.07
C TRP A 103 -7.95 16.12 -2.13
N HIS A 104 -8.75 15.23 -2.69
CA HIS A 104 -9.64 14.36 -1.92
C HIS A 104 -9.16 12.92 -1.96
N LEU A 105 -8.85 12.36 -0.80
CA LEU A 105 -8.42 10.97 -0.69
C LEU A 105 -9.62 10.04 -0.61
N ASN A 106 -9.58 8.96 -1.38
CA ASN A 106 -10.55 7.87 -1.22
C ASN A 106 -10.18 7.03 -0.02
N ILE A 107 -11.05 6.95 0.98
CA ILE A 107 -10.79 6.16 2.19
C ILE A 107 -10.68 4.65 1.91
N SER A 108 -11.34 4.18 0.85
CA SER A 108 -11.28 2.76 0.42
C SER A 108 -9.87 2.31 0.06
N LEU A 109 -9.00 3.25 -0.33
CA LEU A 109 -7.59 2.97 -0.64
C LEU A 109 -6.84 2.37 0.54
N PHE A 110 -7.27 2.66 1.77
CA PHE A 110 -6.61 2.17 2.98
C PHE A 110 -7.28 0.91 3.57
N GLN A 111 -8.38 0.43 2.99
CA GLN A 111 -9.08 -0.77 3.47
C GLN A 111 -8.25 -2.06 3.41
N PRO A 112 -7.35 -2.26 2.42
CA PRO A 112 -6.55 -3.49 2.35
C PRO A 112 -5.54 -3.66 3.49
N PHE A 113 -5.09 -2.58 4.14
CA PHE A 113 -4.07 -2.63 5.20
C PHE A 113 -4.66 -3.02 6.56
N ARG A 114 -4.83 -4.32 6.80
CA ARG A 114 -5.58 -4.85 7.96
C ARG A 114 -4.88 -4.66 9.30
N GLU A 115 -3.55 -4.54 9.30
CA GLU A 115 -2.75 -4.33 10.52
C GLU A 115 -2.15 -2.91 10.60
N LEU A 116 -2.59 -1.97 9.77
CA LEU A 116 -2.04 -0.61 9.75
C LEU A 116 -2.23 0.08 11.11
N ARG A 117 -1.12 0.47 11.74
CA ARG A 117 -1.08 1.13 13.06
C ARG A 117 -0.75 2.61 12.97
N SER A 118 -0.05 3.01 11.90
CA SER A 118 0.38 4.39 11.69
C SER A 118 0.23 4.77 10.22
N LEU A 119 -0.50 5.85 9.97
CA LEU A 119 -0.65 6.45 8.65
C LEU A 119 -0.27 7.93 8.74
N ASN A 120 0.84 8.31 8.12
CA ASN A 120 1.28 9.70 8.08
C ASN A 120 0.89 10.34 6.73
N LEU A 121 0.02 11.36 6.78
CA LEU A 121 -0.43 12.12 5.60
C LEU A 121 -0.10 13.61 5.71
N SER A 122 0.81 13.99 6.61
CA SER A 122 1.16 15.39 6.84
C SER A 122 1.70 16.07 5.57
N PHE A 123 1.57 17.38 5.49
CA PHE A 123 2.13 18.19 4.38
C PHE A 123 1.56 17.88 2.99
N ASN A 124 0.29 17.48 2.92
CA ASN A 124 -0.38 17.14 1.66
C ASN A 124 -1.57 18.06 1.32
N VAL A 125 -2.00 18.92 2.26
CA VAL A 125 -3.15 19.84 2.09
C VAL A 125 -4.39 19.09 1.58
N ILE A 126 -4.79 18.07 2.34
CA ILE A 126 -5.94 17.23 2.01
C ILE A 126 -7.22 18.03 2.29
N ALA A 127 -8.02 18.26 1.25
CA ALA A 127 -9.27 19.01 1.33
C ALA A 127 -10.40 18.18 1.95
N GLY A 128 -10.32 16.85 1.87
CA GLY A 128 -11.27 15.97 2.51
C GLY A 128 -11.16 14.51 2.06
N TRP A 129 -12.19 13.74 2.40
CA TRP A 129 -12.24 12.29 2.15
C TRP A 129 -13.45 11.93 1.31
N ILE A 130 -13.23 11.11 0.29
CA ILE A 130 -14.32 10.49 -0.47
C ILE A 130 -14.61 9.15 0.18
N GLN A 131 -15.85 8.98 0.64
CA GLN A 131 -16.40 7.67 0.94
C GLN A 131 -17.10 7.15 -0.31
N ASN A 132 -16.57 6.09 -0.90
CA ASN A 132 -17.35 5.29 -1.82
C ASN A 132 -18.51 4.68 -1.02
N LYS A 133 -19.68 5.29 -1.06
CA LYS A 133 -20.93 4.60 -0.71
C LYS A 133 -21.05 3.48 -1.73
N GLY A 134 -20.69 2.26 -1.33
CA GLY A 134 -20.83 1.09 -2.17
C GLY A 134 -22.23 1.06 -2.77
N LYS A 135 -22.31 0.83 -4.08
CA LYS A 135 -23.53 0.32 -4.70
C LYS A 135 -23.92 -0.94 -3.91
N LEU A 136 -25.05 -0.86 -3.21
CA LEU A 136 -25.82 -2.03 -2.81
C LEU A 136 -26.28 -2.78 -4.06
#